data_AF-X5MEI9-F1
#
_entry.id   AF-X5MEI9-F1
#
_cell.length_a   1.000
_cell.length_b   1.000
_cell.length_c   1.000
_cell.angle_alpha   90.00
_cell.angle_beta   90.00
_cell.angle_gamma   90.00
#
_symmetry.space_group_name_H-M   'P 1'
#
loop_
_entity.id
_entity.type
_entity.pdbx_description
1 polymer ?
#
loop_
_entity_poly.entity_id
_entity_poly.type
_entity_poly.pdbx_seq_one_letter_code
_entity_poly.pdbx_strand_id
1 'polypeptide(L)'
;MTALSVHDAVEGLGVQSLALKWPNDLLIDGAKVSGILIESAPGPTGHPSADPLLAIGIGVNITAAPDDTPYPATCLIGHGVSITPLDLLARLATAFQARAAQWNRGAGFETIRNDWLARARGVGGPITIRLHDEVIEGEFVSLDADGALEIRAGDTLRKISAGDVFFPNTPSRNSA
;
A
#
# COMPACT_ATOMS: atom_id res chain seq x y z
N MET A 1 1.62 6.03 -6.03
CA MET A 1 2.63 5.52 -6.98
C MET A 1 3.59 4.51 -6.36
N THR A 2 4.19 4.78 -5.19
CA THR A 2 5.19 3.89 -4.57
C THR A 2 4.72 2.45 -4.39
N ALA A 3 3.49 2.26 -3.89
CA ALA A 3 2.92 0.92 -3.72
C ALA A 3 2.80 0.14 -5.04
N LEU A 4 2.46 0.82 -6.14
CA LEU A 4 2.49 0.22 -7.47
C LEU A 4 3.90 -0.16 -7.89
N SER A 5 4.90 0.67 -7.59
CA SER A 5 6.31 0.36 -7.90
C SER A 5 6.77 -0.93 -7.20
N VAL A 6 6.39 -1.13 -5.94
CA VAL A 6 6.69 -2.37 -5.21
C VAL A 6 5.90 -3.55 -5.78
N HIS A 7 4.61 -3.35 -6.08
CA HIS A 7 3.78 -4.36 -6.74
C HIS A 7 4.41 -4.84 -8.05
N ASP A 8 4.71 -3.94 -8.98
CA ASP A 8 5.27 -4.29 -10.30
C ASP A 8 6.63 -5.01 -10.19
N ALA A 9 7.47 -4.58 -9.24
CA ALA A 9 8.78 -5.19 -9.01
C ALA A 9 8.65 -6.66 -8.54
N VAL A 10 7.65 -6.96 -7.71
CA VAL A 10 7.37 -8.30 -7.15
C VAL A 10 6.56 -9.15 -8.13
N GLU A 11 5.58 -8.58 -8.82
CA GLU A 11 4.78 -9.26 -9.85
C GLU A 11 5.68 -9.84 -10.95
N GLY A 12 6.71 -9.09 -11.38
CA GLY A 12 7.71 -9.55 -12.34
C GLY A 12 8.59 -10.72 -11.88
N LEU A 13 8.37 -11.27 -10.67
CA LEU A 13 9.03 -12.47 -10.14
C LEU A 13 8.13 -13.73 -10.23
N GLY A 14 6.90 -13.60 -10.75
CA GLY A 14 5.98 -14.73 -10.93
C GLY A 14 5.09 -15.04 -9.71
N VAL A 15 5.10 -14.17 -8.70
CA VAL A 15 4.21 -14.27 -7.52
C VAL A 15 2.75 -14.18 -7.95
N GLN A 16 1.91 -15.09 -7.45
CA GLN A 16 0.46 -15.09 -7.67
C GLN A 16 -0.26 -14.37 -6.51
N SER A 17 -1.54 -14.02 -6.70
CA SER A 17 -2.40 -13.45 -5.66
C SER A 17 -1.83 -12.18 -4.99
N LEU A 18 -1.10 -11.37 -5.76
CA LEU A 18 -0.53 -10.11 -5.29
C LEU A 18 -1.63 -9.05 -5.19
N ALA A 19 -1.71 -8.32 -4.08
CA ALA A 19 -2.70 -7.27 -3.89
C ALA A 19 -2.18 -6.11 -3.04
N LEU A 20 -2.64 -4.90 -3.35
CA LEU A 20 -2.39 -3.71 -2.55
C LEU A 20 -3.46 -3.57 -1.48
N LYS A 21 -3.02 -3.35 -0.24
CA LYS A 21 -3.90 -2.99 0.87
C LYS A 21 -3.67 -1.52 1.20
N TRP A 22 -4.76 -0.75 1.19
CA TRP A 22 -4.72 0.64 1.61
C TRP A 22 -4.33 0.72 3.10
N PRO A 23 -3.51 1.70 3.50
CA PRO A 23 -2.91 2.71 2.63
C PRO A 23 -1.61 2.26 1.96
N ASN A 24 -0.84 1.36 2.58
CA ASN A 24 0.59 1.24 2.30
C ASN A 24 1.17 -0.18 2.32
N ASP A 25 0.35 -1.22 2.16
CA ASP A 25 0.81 -2.61 2.26
C ASP A 25 0.74 -3.33 0.91
N LEU A 26 1.71 -4.21 0.66
CA LEU A 26 1.64 -5.24 -0.37
C LEU A 26 1.37 -6.59 0.30
N LEU A 27 0.43 -7.33 -0.26
CA LEU A 27 -0.01 -8.63 0.24
C LEU A 27 0.24 -9.72 -0.79
N ILE A 28 0.61 -10.92 -0.33
CA ILE A 28 0.57 -12.18 -1.08
C ILE A 28 -0.37 -13.12 -0.34
N ASP A 29 -1.37 -13.68 -1.04
CA ASP A 29 -2.40 -14.54 -0.44
C ASP A 29 -3.07 -13.92 0.80
N GLY A 30 -3.17 -12.59 0.80
CA GLY A 30 -3.76 -11.82 1.89
C GLY A 30 -2.86 -11.59 3.12
N ALA A 31 -1.62 -12.08 3.12
CA ALA A 31 -0.60 -11.83 4.15
C ALA A 31 0.41 -10.77 3.68
N LYS A 32 0.88 -9.91 4.58
CA LYS A 32 1.77 -8.79 4.25
C LYS A 32 3.18 -9.23 3.93
N VAL A 33 3.66 -8.84 2.75
CA VAL A 33 5.05 -9.04 2.31
C VAL A 33 5.85 -7.74 2.30
N SER A 34 5.19 -6.59 2.15
CA SER A 34 5.87 -5.29 2.16
C SER A 34 5.02 -4.22 2.84
N GLY A 35 5.69 -3.29 3.49
CA GLY A 35 5.11 -2.07 4.04
C GLY A 35 5.86 -0.85 3.55
N ILE A 36 5.11 0.22 3.30
CA ILE A 36 5.63 1.49 2.79
C ILE A 36 5.33 2.59 3.82
N LEU A 37 6.29 3.46 4.08
CA LEU A 37 6.13 4.62 4.94
C LEU A 37 6.60 5.86 4.17
N ILE A 38 5.79 6.91 4.20
CA ILE A 38 6.14 8.19 3.57
C ILE A 38 6.10 9.24 4.68
N GLU A 39 7.23 9.92 4.87
CA GLU A 39 7.37 11.01 5.82
C GLU A 39 7.77 12.28 5.05
N SER A 40 7.21 13.42 5.45
CA SER A 40 7.53 14.71 4.86
C SER A 40 8.33 15.56 5.84
N ALA A 41 9.38 16.22 5.35
CA ALA A 41 10.11 17.25 6.07
C ALA A 41 9.99 18.59 5.32
N PRO A 42 10.14 19.74 6.02
CA PRO A 42 10.24 21.03 5.35
C PRO A 42 11.30 21.03 4.26
N GLY A 43 11.04 21.74 3.16
CA GLY A 43 12.03 21.98 2.11
C GLY A 43 13.27 22.71 2.66
N PRO A 44 14.38 22.73 1.90
CA PRO A 44 15.61 23.41 2.30
C PRO A 44 15.37 24.86 2.77
N THR A 45 15.87 25.20 3.97
CA THR A 45 15.67 26.53 4.57
C THR A 45 16.25 27.64 3.69
N GLY A 46 15.46 28.68 3.42
CA GLY A 46 15.88 29.87 2.65
C GLY A 46 15.11 30.08 1.35
N HIS A 47 14.25 29.13 0.94
CA HIS A 47 13.38 29.29 -0.23
C HIS A 47 11.91 29.13 0.19
N PRO A 48 11.12 30.23 0.30
CA PRO A 48 9.74 30.20 0.79
C PRO A 48 8.76 29.35 -0.03
N SER A 49 9.18 28.91 -1.22
CA SER A 49 8.41 28.08 -2.15
C SER A 49 9.08 26.73 -2.46
N ALA A 50 10.03 26.28 -1.64
CA ALA A 50 10.57 24.92 -1.80
C ALA A 50 9.50 23.88 -1.45
N ASP A 51 9.31 22.91 -2.34
CA ASP A 51 8.49 21.73 -2.08
C ASP A 51 9.02 20.97 -0.84
N PRO A 52 8.14 20.29 -0.08
CA PRO A 52 8.55 19.46 1.03
C PRO A 52 9.48 18.33 0.55
N LEU A 53 10.46 17.96 1.37
CA LEU A 53 11.25 16.76 1.16
C LEU A 53 10.42 15.55 1.57
N LEU A 54 10.41 14.51 0.74
CA LEU A 54 9.74 13.25 1.05
C LEU A 54 10.79 12.15 1.27
N ALA A 55 10.73 11.50 2.43
CA ALA A 55 11.45 10.27 2.72
C ALA A 55 10.49 9.09 2.54
N ILE A 56 10.86 8.13 1.68
CA ILE A 56 10.03 6.95 1.38
C ILE A 56 10.78 5.71 1.87
N GLY A 57 10.31 5.14 2.98
CA GLY A 57 10.76 3.86 3.48
C GLY A 57 9.99 2.71 2.83
N ILE A 58 10.70 1.71 2.32
CA ILE A 58 10.11 0.51 1.72
C ILE A 58 10.76 -0.71 2.38
N GLY A 59 9.98 -1.45 3.18
CA GLY A 59 10.41 -2.72 3.74
C GLY A 59 9.81 -3.88 2.95
N VAL A 60 10.62 -4.87 2.55
CA VAL A 60 10.14 -6.09 1.89
C VAL A 60 10.71 -7.32 2.62
N ASN A 61 9.82 -8.23 3.00
CA ASN A 61 10.17 -9.51 3.60
C ASN A 61 10.65 -10.46 2.50
N ILE A 62 11.97 -10.65 2.38
CA ILE A 62 12.55 -11.52 1.35
C ILE A 62 12.67 -12.96 1.85
N THR A 63 13.44 -13.18 2.92
CA THR A 63 13.79 -14.51 3.43
C THR A 63 13.02 -14.90 4.70
N ALA A 64 12.50 -13.92 5.43
CA ALA A 64 11.76 -14.13 6.66
C ALA A 64 10.71 -13.04 6.82
N ALA A 65 9.69 -13.33 7.62
CA ALA A 65 8.66 -12.40 8.03
C ALA A 65 8.50 -12.46 9.56
N PRO A 66 8.09 -11.37 10.21
CA PRO A 66 7.78 -11.38 11.63
C PRO A 66 6.52 -12.20 11.92
N ASP A 67 6.51 -12.95 13.02
CA ASP A 67 5.36 -13.76 13.45
C ASP A 67 4.39 -12.99 14.37
N ASP A 68 4.85 -11.91 15.01
CA ASP A 68 4.08 -11.10 15.96
C ASP A 68 3.60 -9.79 15.33
N THR A 69 2.68 -9.92 14.37
CA THR A 69 2.09 -8.78 13.66
C THR A 69 0.58 -8.68 13.85
N PRO A 70 -0.02 -7.47 13.78
CA PRO A 70 -1.47 -7.27 13.95
C PRO A 70 -2.35 -8.05 12.96
N TYR A 71 -1.78 -8.42 11.82
CA TYR A 71 -2.39 -9.24 10.77
C TYR A 71 -1.31 -10.11 10.12
N PRO A 72 -1.67 -11.19 9.40
CA PRO A 72 -0.69 -12.15 8.86
C PRO A 72 0.40 -11.49 8.02
N ALA A 73 1.64 -11.96 8.18
CA ALA A 73 2.80 -11.56 7.39
C ALA A 73 3.39 -12.78 6.66
N THR A 74 4.06 -12.53 5.55
CA THR A 74 4.74 -13.53 4.71
C THR A 74 6.02 -12.97 4.10
N CYS A 75 6.80 -13.81 3.42
CA CYS A 75 8.05 -13.44 2.75
C CYS A 75 8.16 -14.09 1.37
N LEU A 76 8.93 -13.48 0.46
CA LEU A 76 9.05 -13.92 -0.93
C LEU A 76 9.53 -15.38 -1.07
N ILE A 77 10.48 -15.82 -0.24
CA ILE A 77 10.99 -17.20 -0.29
C ILE A 77 9.90 -18.22 0.02
N GLY A 78 8.94 -17.88 0.89
CA GLY A 78 7.78 -18.72 1.22
C GLY A 78 6.84 -18.94 0.03
N HIS A 79 6.94 -18.10 -1.00
CA HIS A 79 6.18 -18.21 -2.24
C HIS A 79 7.05 -18.65 -3.43
N GLY A 80 8.18 -19.31 -3.16
CA GLY A 80 9.06 -19.87 -4.20
C GLY A 80 9.94 -18.84 -4.92
N VAL A 81 10.00 -17.60 -4.43
CA VAL A 81 10.83 -16.55 -5.01
C VAL A 81 12.13 -16.41 -4.24
N SER A 82 13.22 -16.85 -4.86
CA SER A 82 14.58 -16.63 -4.37
C SER A 82 15.19 -15.42 -5.08
N ILE A 83 15.38 -14.32 -4.36
CA ILE A 83 15.97 -13.09 -4.89
C ILE A 83 16.88 -12.43 -3.85
N THR A 84 17.96 -11.78 -4.30
CA THR A 84 18.81 -11.00 -3.39
C THR A 84 18.22 -9.61 -3.15
N PRO A 85 18.53 -8.94 -2.02
CA PRO A 85 18.11 -7.56 -1.79
C PRO A 85 18.54 -6.60 -2.91
N LEU A 86 19.73 -6.81 -3.48
CA LEU A 86 20.26 -5.94 -4.54
C LEU A 86 19.51 -6.13 -5.86
N ASP A 87 19.18 -7.36 -6.24
CA ASP A 87 18.39 -7.63 -7.44
C ASP A 87 16.96 -7.11 -7.30
N LEU A 88 16.36 -7.24 -6.11
CA LEU A 88 15.05 -6.67 -5.82
C LEU A 88 15.10 -5.14 -5.89
N LEU A 89 16.15 -4.51 -5.34
CA LEU A 89 16.35 -3.07 -5.42
C LEU A 89 16.47 -2.58 -6.87
N ALA A 90 17.22 -3.29 -7.72
CA ALA A 90 17.36 -2.95 -9.13
C ALA A 90 16.00 -2.98 -9.84
N ARG A 91 15.19 -4.03 -9.61
CA ARG A 91 13.83 -4.14 -10.14
C ARG A 91 12.91 -3.03 -9.63
N LEU A 92 12.96 -2.75 -8.33
CA LEU A 92 12.20 -1.69 -7.71
C LEU A 92 12.57 -0.32 -8.29
N ALA A 93 13.85 -0.04 -8.50
CA ALA A 93 14.30 1.22 -9.10
C ALA A 93 13.74 1.41 -10.52
N THR A 94 13.75 0.37 -11.36
CA THR A 94 13.15 0.41 -12.69
C THR A 94 11.63 0.65 -12.64
N ALA A 95 10.91 -0.10 -11.81
CA ALA A 95 9.47 0.06 -11.64
C ALA A 95 9.12 1.46 -11.08
N PHE A 96 9.91 1.95 -10.12
CA PHE A 96 9.72 3.27 -9.53
C PHE A 96 9.92 4.39 -10.55
N GLN A 97 10.94 4.29 -11.41
CA GLN A 97 11.15 5.25 -12.49
C GLN A 97 9.94 5.30 -13.44
N ALA A 98 9.39 4.15 -13.82
CA ALA A 98 8.21 4.07 -14.67
C ALA A 98 6.97 4.70 -14.01
N ARG A 99 6.71 4.37 -12.74
CA ARG A 99 5.58 4.93 -11.97
C ARG A 99 5.75 6.41 -11.65
N ALA A 100 6.98 6.90 -11.47
CA ALA A 100 7.26 8.32 -11.31
C ALA A 100 7.00 9.09 -12.62
N ALA A 101 7.34 8.51 -13.77
CA ALA A 101 7.01 9.08 -15.08
C ALA A 101 5.48 9.13 -15.28
N GLN A 102 4.76 8.06 -14.93
CA GLN A 102 3.30 8.03 -14.96
C GLN A 102 2.68 9.07 -14.01
N TRP A 103 3.21 9.22 -12.80
CA TRP A 103 2.76 10.23 -11.83
C TRP A 103 2.86 11.65 -12.41
N ASN A 104 3.89 11.93 -13.21
CA ASN A 104 4.07 13.18 -13.93
C ASN A 104 3.85 14.42 -13.05
N ARG A 105 4.55 14.47 -11.91
CA ARG A 105 4.44 15.56 -10.91
C ARG A 105 2.99 15.83 -10.46
N GLY A 106 2.15 14.80 -10.41
CA GLY A 106 0.76 14.85 -9.99
C GLY A 106 -0.25 14.87 -11.14
N ALA A 107 0.16 15.31 -12.34
CA ALA A 107 -0.76 15.39 -13.48
C ALA A 107 -1.29 14.01 -13.93
N GLY A 108 -0.58 12.92 -13.63
CA GLY A 108 -1.01 11.56 -13.94
C GLY A 108 -1.68 10.82 -12.79
N PHE A 109 -2.11 11.51 -11.73
CA PHE A 109 -2.70 10.86 -10.55
C PHE A 109 -3.88 9.96 -10.88
N GLU A 110 -4.79 10.39 -11.77
CA GLU A 110 -5.97 9.58 -12.12
C GLU A 110 -5.58 8.21 -12.66
N THR A 111 -4.56 8.15 -13.52
CA THR A 111 -4.05 6.88 -14.05
C THR A 111 -3.40 6.02 -12.97
N ILE A 112 -2.64 6.64 -12.04
CA ILE A 112 -2.06 5.97 -10.87
C ILE A 112 -3.15 5.40 -9.97
N ARG A 113 -4.21 6.18 -9.72
CA ARG A 113 -5.36 5.79 -8.90
C ARG A 113 -6.08 4.60 -9.51
N ASN A 114 -6.33 4.63 -10.82
CA ASN A 114 -6.99 3.53 -11.53
C ASN A 114 -6.16 2.25 -11.49
N ASP A 115 -4.84 2.34 -11.72
CA ASP A 115 -3.94 1.19 -11.61
C ASP A 115 -3.86 0.62 -10.19
N TRP A 116 -3.90 1.50 -9.18
CA TRP A 116 -3.90 1.11 -7.78
C TRP A 116 -5.20 0.38 -7.42
N LEU A 117 -6.36 0.93 -7.80
CA LEU A 117 -7.68 0.31 -7.57
C LEU A 117 -7.81 -1.04 -8.26
N ALA A 118 -7.26 -1.20 -9.46
CA ALA A 118 -7.24 -2.48 -10.18
C ALA A 118 -6.46 -3.59 -9.45
N ARG A 119 -5.55 -3.22 -8.55
CA ARG A 119 -4.71 -4.13 -7.74
C ARG A 119 -5.12 -4.13 -6.27
N ALA A 120 -6.15 -3.38 -5.90
CA ALA A 120 -6.52 -3.18 -4.51
C ALA A 120 -7.30 -4.38 -3.96
N ARG A 121 -6.97 -4.78 -2.75
CA ARG A 121 -7.75 -5.74 -1.99
C ARG A 121 -9.02 -5.08 -1.47
N GLY A 122 -10.16 -5.74 -1.68
CA GLY A 122 -11.43 -5.45 -1.02
C GLY A 122 -12.31 -4.40 -1.68
N VAL A 123 -11.94 -3.81 -2.83
CA VAL A 123 -12.80 -2.88 -3.58
C VAL A 123 -14.13 -3.56 -3.95
N GLY A 124 -15.24 -2.86 -3.72
CA GLY A 124 -16.61 -3.36 -3.87
C GLY A 124 -17.04 -4.37 -2.79
N GLY A 125 -16.19 -4.61 -1.79
CA GLY A 125 -16.42 -5.58 -0.74
C GLY A 125 -16.47 -4.95 0.66
N PRO A 126 -16.94 -5.72 1.65
CA PRO A 126 -16.96 -5.27 3.04
C PRO A 126 -15.53 -5.11 3.60
N ILE A 127 -15.33 -4.01 4.31
CA ILE A 127 -14.11 -3.69 5.05
C ILE A 127 -14.45 -3.11 6.42
N THR A 128 -13.50 -3.24 7.35
CA THR A 128 -13.52 -2.53 8.63
C THR A 128 -12.30 -1.62 8.70
N ILE A 129 -12.49 -0.35 9.00
CA ILE A 129 -11.43 0.62 9.20
C ILE A 129 -11.32 0.91 10.70
N ARG A 130 -10.13 0.71 11.26
CA ARG A 130 -9.82 1.15 12.63
C ARG A 130 -9.06 2.47 12.57
N LEU A 131 -9.68 3.49 13.15
CA LEU A 131 -9.06 4.79 13.44
C LEU A 131 -8.66 4.84 14.91
N HIS A 132 -8.07 5.95 15.35
CA HIS A 132 -7.66 6.11 16.74
C HIS A 132 -8.85 6.02 17.71
N ASP A 133 -9.96 6.69 17.37
CA ASP A 133 -11.12 6.86 18.27
C ASP A 133 -12.38 6.13 17.80
N GLU A 134 -12.38 5.53 16.61
CA GLU A 134 -13.57 4.89 16.04
C GLU A 134 -13.24 3.68 15.16
N VAL A 135 -14.23 2.79 15.04
CA VAL A 135 -14.25 1.67 14.10
C VAL A 135 -15.39 1.89 13.13
N ILE A 136 -15.08 1.82 11.82
CA ILE A 136 -16.03 2.05 10.75
C ILE A 136 -16.16 0.76 9.94
N GLU A 137 -17.39 0.28 9.79
CA GLU A 137 -17.70 -0.86 8.94
C GLU A 137 -18.49 -0.40 7.72
N GLY A 138 -18.19 -0.97 6.55
CA GLY A 138 -18.83 -0.57 5.31
C GLY A 138 -18.22 -1.22 4.09
N GLU A 139 -18.63 -0.75 2.92
CA GLU A 139 -18.12 -1.19 1.62
C GLU A 139 -16.97 -0.30 1.17
N PHE A 140 -15.85 -0.88 0.71
CA PHE A 140 -14.78 -0.13 0.07
C PHE A 140 -15.22 0.29 -1.33
N VAL A 141 -15.59 1.55 -1.50
CA VAL A 141 -16.11 2.06 -2.77
C VAL A 141 -14.97 2.35 -3.75
N SER A 142 -14.03 3.20 -3.35
CA SER A 142 -12.97 3.72 -4.22
C SER A 142 -11.94 4.50 -3.41
N LEU A 143 -10.92 5.06 -4.06
CA LEU A 143 -10.18 6.21 -3.55
C LEU A 143 -10.75 7.51 -4.15
N ASP A 144 -10.61 8.64 -3.50
CA ASP A 144 -11.00 9.94 -4.06
C ASP A 144 -9.87 10.59 -4.88
N ALA A 145 -10.04 11.87 -5.25
CA ALA A 145 -9.09 12.64 -6.05
C ALA A 145 -7.79 13.00 -5.31
N ASP A 146 -7.74 12.81 -3.98
CA ASP A 146 -6.56 13.02 -3.15
C ASP A 146 -5.96 11.69 -2.65
N GLY A 147 -6.58 10.56 -2.99
CA GLY A 147 -6.16 9.22 -2.59
C GLY A 147 -6.71 8.77 -1.23
N ALA A 148 -7.65 9.52 -0.65
CA ALA A 148 -8.38 9.10 0.54
C ALA A 148 -9.31 7.93 0.21
N LEU A 149 -9.43 6.96 1.11
CA LEU A 149 -10.33 5.82 0.95
C LEU A 149 -11.78 6.27 1.13
N GLU A 150 -12.63 5.93 0.18
CA GLU A 150 -14.08 6.15 0.23
C GLU A 150 -14.78 4.87 0.70
N ILE A 151 -15.41 4.95 1.87
CA ILE A 151 -16.16 3.84 2.49
C ILE A 151 -17.64 4.20 2.58
N ARG A 152 -18.51 3.27 2.15
CA ARG A 152 -19.96 3.40 2.30
C ARG A 152 -20.40 2.67 3.57
N ALA A 153 -20.77 3.43 4.59
CA ALA A 153 -21.29 2.94 5.86
C ALA A 153 -22.81 3.23 5.93
N GLY A 154 -23.63 2.23 5.64
CA GLY A 154 -25.07 2.41 5.40
C GLY A 154 -25.29 3.34 4.20
N ASP A 155 -26.11 4.38 4.38
CA ASP A 155 -26.40 5.36 3.32
C ASP A 155 -25.37 6.50 3.21
N THR A 156 -24.30 6.47 4.02
CA THR A 156 -23.31 7.55 4.09
C THR A 156 -22.00 7.15 3.43
N LEU A 157 -21.49 8.01 2.53
CA LEU A 157 -20.13 7.91 2.00
C LEU A 157 -19.17 8.74 2.88
N ARG A 158 -18.16 8.08 3.45
CA ARG A 158 -17.12 8.72 4.27
C ARG A 158 -15.76 8.64 3.56
N LYS A 159 -14.93 9.67 3.75
CA LYS A 159 -13.56 9.75 3.23
C LYS A 159 -12.56 9.61 4.36
N ILE A 160 -11.60 8.71 4.20
CA ILE A 160 -10.61 8.37 5.22
C ILE A 160 -9.21 8.59 4.65
N SER A 161 -8.45 9.49 5.27
CA SER A 161 -7.09 9.84 4.81
C SER A 161 -5.99 9.00 5.47
N ALA A 162 -6.26 8.40 6.63
CA ALA A 162 -5.34 7.49 7.33
C ALA A 162 -6.14 6.49 8.20
N GLY A 163 -5.61 5.27 8.39
CA GLY A 163 -6.22 4.23 9.21
C GLY A 163 -5.78 2.84 8.81
N ASP A 164 -6.15 1.84 9.61
CA ASP A 164 -5.90 0.43 9.31
C ASP A 164 -7.15 -0.25 8.74
N VAL A 165 -7.02 -0.85 7.55
CA VAL A 165 -8.10 -1.57 6.88
C VAL A 165 -8.00 -3.07 7.17
N PHE A 166 -9.12 -3.68 7.52
CA PHE A 166 -9.30 -5.11 7.76
C PHE A 166 -10.34 -5.67 6.81
N PHE A 167 -10.14 -6.92 6.37
CA PHE A 167 -11.03 -7.63 5.47
C PHE A 167 -11.68 -8.82 6.20
N PRO A 168 -12.95 -9.13 5.93
CA PRO A 168 -13.60 -10.30 6.52
C PRO A 168 -12.79 -11.58 6.28
N ASN A 169 -12.91 -12.52 7.22
CA ASN A 169 -12.19 -13.81 7.20
C ASN A 169 -10.66 -13.71 7.19
N THR A 170 -10.08 -12.54 7.47
CA THR A 170 -8.66 -12.45 7.82
C THR A 170 -8.55 -12.75 9.31
N PRO A 171 -7.80 -13.77 9.75
CA PRO A 171 -7.59 -14.01 11.17
C PRO A 171 -6.85 -12.80 11.76
N SER A 172 -7.57 -11.95 12.49
CA SER A 172 -6.99 -10.93 13.34
C SER A 172 -6.66 -11.56 14.69
N ARG A 173 -5.43 -11.35 15.18
CA ARG A 173 -5.17 -11.60 16.61
C ARG A 173 -5.88 -10.50 17.39
N ASN A 174 -6.84 -10.87 18.22
CA ASN A 174 -7.30 -9.99 19.30
C ASN A 174 -6.10 -9.76 20.23
N SER A 175 -5.72 -8.51 20.44
CA SER A 175 -4.77 -8.12 21.48
C SER A 175 -5.29 -8.61 22.83
N ALA A 176 -4.51 -9.49 23.47
CA ALA A 176 -4.70 -9.90 24.85
C ALA A 176 -4.26 -8.80 25.82
#